data_AF-A0A8S2YNS1-F1
#
_entry.id   AF-A0A8S2YNS1-F1
#
_cell.length_a   1.000
_cell.length_b   1.000
_cell.length_c   1.000
_cell.angle_alpha   90.00
_cell.angle_beta   90.00
_cell.angle_gamma   90.00
#
_symmetry.space_group_name_H-M   'P 1'
#
loop_
_entity.id
_entity.type
_entity.pdbx_description
1 polymer ?
#
loop_
_entity_poly.entity_id
_entity_poly.type
_entity_poly.pdbx_seq_one_letter_code
_entity_poly.pdbx_strand_id
1 'polypeptide(L)'
;MSETNEHSRLFLPSKSSPSTSTTEVTISWSNLHVETRNSSSSCWSSISSSCFRRHKKKQEKSRILLQDVSGTARTGQILAVMGTSGAGKTTLMNALSGHYGDNLLVPSGNVYLNGFPTTDTERRKSGHIGYVEQQEYFIDTVSLEEHL
;
A
#
# COMPACT_ATOMS: atom_id res chain seq x y z
N MET A 1 -21.38 44.49 59.71
CA MET A 1 -22.19 44.04 58.56
C MET A 1 -21.36 44.36 57.33
N SER A 2 -20.83 43.48 56.50
CA SER A 2 -20.96 42.03 56.28
C SER A 2 -19.91 41.73 55.19
N GLU A 3 -18.98 40.81 55.45
CA GLU A 3 -18.77 39.57 54.68
C GLU A 3 -17.87 39.63 53.43
N THR A 4 -16.76 38.85 53.51
CA THR A 4 -16.25 37.87 52.51
C THR A 4 -15.71 38.41 51.16
N ASN A 5 -14.74 37.81 50.46
CA ASN A 5 -13.95 36.61 50.66
C ASN A 5 -12.68 36.73 49.81
N GLU A 6 -11.70 35.91 50.15
CA GLU A 6 -10.52 35.56 49.38
C GLU A 6 -10.83 35.23 47.91
N HIS A 7 -9.86 35.47 47.02
CA HIS A 7 -9.34 34.45 46.10
C HIS A 7 -8.21 35.07 45.28
N SER A 8 -7.01 35.06 45.86
CA SER A 8 -5.75 35.12 45.13
C SER A 8 -5.70 33.91 44.19
N ARG A 9 -6.15 34.11 42.94
CA ARG A 9 -5.95 33.14 41.86
C ARG A 9 -4.47 33.10 41.54
N LEU A 10 -3.80 32.12 42.15
CA LEU A 10 -2.52 31.59 41.71
C LEU A 10 -2.65 31.29 40.21
N PHE A 11 -2.00 32.10 39.39
CA PHE A 11 -1.73 31.75 38.00
C PHE A 11 -0.80 30.53 38.03
N LEU A 12 -1.39 29.34 37.99
CA LEU A 12 -0.65 28.13 37.64
C LEU A 12 -0.13 28.34 36.20
N PRO A 13 1.16 28.12 35.93
CA PRO A 13 1.63 28.09 34.55
C PRO A 13 0.82 27.01 33.83
N SER A 14 0.21 27.38 32.70
CA SER A 14 -0.48 26.45 31.82
C SER A 14 0.44 25.26 31.58
N LYS A 15 0.03 24.07 32.03
CA LYS A 15 0.70 22.81 31.67
C LYS A 15 0.87 22.84 30.15
N SER A 16 2.12 22.88 29.69
CA SER A 16 2.44 22.60 28.31
C SER A 16 1.82 21.25 28.00
N SER A 17 0.84 21.28 27.09
CA SER A 17 0.35 20.10 26.39
C SER A 17 1.53 19.20 26.03
N PRO A 18 1.42 17.87 26.18
CA PRO A 18 2.48 16.99 25.71
C PRO A 18 2.70 17.33 24.24
N SER A 19 3.89 17.80 23.90
CA SER A 19 4.30 17.83 22.50
C SER A 19 4.38 16.37 22.08
N THR A 20 3.26 15.80 21.63
CA THR A 20 3.26 14.59 20.83
C THR A 20 4.17 14.91 19.66
N SER A 21 5.41 14.45 19.73
CA SER A 21 6.30 14.35 18.59
C SER A 21 5.59 13.41 17.62
N THR A 22 4.68 13.97 16.83
CA THR A 22 4.02 13.27 15.73
C THR A 22 5.17 12.86 14.84
N THR A 23 5.50 11.58 14.86
CA THR A 23 6.58 11.06 14.03
C THR A 23 6.20 11.38 12.59
N GLU A 24 6.88 12.34 11.98
CA GLU A 24 6.64 12.69 10.58
C GLU A 24 7.06 11.50 9.73
N VAL A 25 6.08 10.77 9.21
CA VAL A 25 6.29 9.68 8.25
C VAL A 25 6.22 10.26 6.84
N THR A 26 7.27 10.04 6.06
CA THR A 26 7.33 10.39 4.65
C THR A 26 7.66 9.13 3.86
N ILE A 27 6.87 8.85 2.82
CA ILE A 27 7.17 7.81 1.84
C ILE A 27 7.58 8.48 0.53
N SER A 28 8.65 8.01 -0.09
CA SER A 28 9.06 8.44 -1.43
C SER A 28 9.46 7.25 -2.27
N TRP A 29 9.31 7.36 -3.58
CA TRP A 29 9.67 6.31 -4.53
C TRP A 29 10.27 6.92 -5.79
N SER A 30 11.18 6.18 -6.41
CA SER A 30 11.88 6.61 -7.62
C SER A 30 12.06 5.45 -8.59
N ASN A 31 11.83 5.73 -9.87
CA ASN A 31 12.02 4.80 -10.99
C ASN A 31 11.30 3.47 -10.76
N LEU A 32 10.07 3.53 -10.23
CA LEU A 32 9.28 2.35 -9.95
C LEU A 32 8.76 1.77 -11.26
N HIS A 33 9.13 0.52 -11.53
CA HIS A 33 8.77 -0.19 -12.75
C HIS A 33 8.20 -1.57 -12.37
N VAL A 34 7.01 -1.87 -12.89
CA VAL A 34 6.27 -3.09 -12.57
C VAL A 34 5.87 -3.79 -13.85
N GLU A 35 6.12 -5.09 -13.89
CA GLU A 35 5.71 -5.96 -14.98
C GLU A 35 4.83 -7.09 -14.46
N THR A 36 3.95 -7.61 -15.32
CA THR A 36 3.16 -8.81 -15.01
C THR A 36 3.65 -10.01 -15.82
N ARG A 37 3.61 -11.17 -15.18
CA ARG A 37 3.82 -12.46 -15.83
C ARG A 37 2.49 -12.93 -16.43
N ASN A 38 2.42 -13.00 -17.75
CA ASN A 38 1.22 -13.49 -18.41
C ASN A 38 1.25 -15.02 -18.56
N SER A 39 0.75 -15.74 -17.55
CA SER A 39 0.54 -17.18 -17.59
C SER A 39 -0.68 -17.55 -18.45
N SER A 40 -0.62 -17.32 -19.77
CA SER A 40 -1.68 -17.78 -20.67
C SER A 40 -1.43 -19.24 -21.13
N SER A 41 -1.66 -20.18 -20.20
CA SER A 41 -1.70 -21.62 -20.47
C SER A 41 -2.85 -22.32 -19.75
N SER A 42 -4.10 -21.94 -20.03
CA SER A 42 -5.22 -22.87 -19.89
C SER A 42 -5.26 -23.77 -21.13
N CYS A 43 -4.30 -24.69 -21.23
CA CYS A 43 -4.48 -25.85 -22.11
C CYS A 43 -5.46 -26.77 -21.40
N TRP A 44 -6.76 -26.59 -21.67
CA TRP A 44 -7.70 -27.70 -21.58
C TRP A 44 -7.14 -28.80 -22.49
N SER A 45 -6.55 -29.84 -21.92
CA SER A 45 -6.30 -31.07 -22.65
C SER A 45 -7.36 -32.08 -22.23
N SER A 46 -8.50 -32.03 -22.92
CA SER A 46 -9.31 -33.23 -23.11
C SER A 46 -8.44 -34.26 -23.81
N ILE A 47 -8.38 -35.43 -23.20
CA ILE A 47 -7.83 -36.64 -23.78
C ILE A 47 -8.52 -36.88 -25.13
N SER A 48 -7.78 -36.72 -26.21
CA SER A 48 -8.11 -37.35 -27.49
C SER A 48 -6.81 -37.74 -28.19
N SER A 49 -6.71 -39.03 -28.42
CA SER A 49 -5.58 -39.76 -28.95
C SER A 49 -5.18 -39.27 -30.35
N SER A 50 -3.87 -39.20 -30.59
CA SER A 50 -3.23 -39.13 -31.90
C SER A 50 -3.46 -37.85 -32.72
N CYS A 51 -2.64 -36.84 -32.43
CA CYS A 51 -2.10 -35.96 -33.47
C CYS A 51 -0.78 -35.34 -32.99
N PHE A 52 0.32 -35.71 -33.66
CA PHE A 52 1.66 -35.17 -33.46
C PHE A 52 1.69 -33.69 -33.91
N ARG A 53 1.26 -32.76 -33.04
CA ARG A 53 1.34 -31.32 -33.30
C ARG A 53 2.63 -30.77 -32.74
N ARG A 54 3.47 -30.21 -33.61
CA ARG A 54 4.61 -29.35 -33.25
C ARG A 54 4.14 -28.30 -32.24
N HIS A 55 4.53 -28.47 -30.97
CA HIS A 55 4.32 -27.46 -29.94
C HIS A 55 5.19 -26.24 -30.28
N LYS A 56 4.59 -25.22 -30.88
CA LYS A 56 5.18 -23.88 -30.99
C LYS A 56 5.32 -23.38 -29.54
N LYS A 57 6.55 -23.20 -29.03
CA LYS A 57 6.81 -22.53 -27.75
C LYS A 57 6.15 -21.14 -27.83
N LYS A 58 5.03 -20.98 -27.13
CA LYS A 58 4.33 -19.70 -27.00
C LYS A 58 5.20 -18.83 -26.08
N GLN A 59 5.85 -17.82 -26.64
CA GLN A 59 6.65 -16.86 -25.88
C GLN A 59 5.77 -16.22 -24.79
N GLU A 60 6.17 -16.38 -23.53
CA GLU A 60 5.60 -15.64 -22.39
C GLU A 60 5.79 -14.15 -22.69
N LYS A 61 4.70 -13.43 -22.96
CA LYS A 61 4.75 -11.98 -23.16
C LYS A 61 4.53 -11.30 -21.81
N SER A 62 5.58 -10.71 -21.22
CA SER A 62 5.41 -9.78 -20.11
C SER A 62 4.68 -8.51 -20.60
N ARG A 63 3.91 -7.90 -19.70
CA ARG A 63 3.30 -6.58 -19.95
C ARG A 63 3.79 -5.62 -18.87
N ILE A 64 4.20 -4.44 -19.29
CA ILE A 64 4.58 -3.36 -18.38
C ILE A 64 3.30 -2.72 -17.84
N LEU A 65 3.19 -2.62 -16.51
CA LEU A 65 2.04 -2.01 -15.81
C LEU A 65 2.37 -0.61 -15.29
N LEU A 66 3.61 -0.40 -14.83
CA LEU A 66 4.14 0.89 -14.42
C LEU A 66 5.52 1.07 -15.03
N GLN A 67 5.82 2.26 -15.54
CA GLN A 67 7.09 2.60 -16.16
C GLN A 67 7.62 3.89 -15.55
N ASP A 68 8.78 3.80 -14.88
CA ASP A 68 9.54 4.92 -14.33
C ASP A 68 8.73 5.91 -13.46
N VAL A 69 7.86 5.39 -12.60
CA VAL A 69 7.01 6.23 -11.74
C VAL A 69 7.79 6.69 -10.51
N SER A 70 7.75 7.99 -10.22
CA SER A 70 8.43 8.60 -9.06
C SER A 70 7.51 9.59 -8.35
N GLY A 71 7.69 9.75 -7.03
CA GLY A 71 6.87 10.66 -6.23
C GLY A 71 7.14 10.61 -4.73
N THR A 72 6.40 11.41 -3.97
CA THR A 72 6.50 11.46 -2.51
C THR A 72 5.14 11.78 -1.88
N ALA A 73 4.86 11.17 -0.74
CA ALA A 73 3.75 11.52 0.13
C ALA A 73 4.28 11.83 1.53
N ARG A 74 3.85 12.96 2.09
CA ARG A 74 4.29 13.50 3.39
C ARG A 74 3.18 13.40 4.42
N THR A 75 3.56 13.36 5.69
CA THR A 75 2.60 13.43 6.81
C THR A 75 1.73 14.68 6.72
N GLY A 76 0.46 14.54 7.09
CA GLY A 76 -0.52 15.63 7.08
C GLY A 76 -1.07 15.98 5.69
N GLN A 77 -0.71 15.24 4.64
CA GLN A 77 -1.21 15.45 3.28
C GLN A 77 -1.98 14.25 2.77
N ILE A 78 -2.97 14.51 1.91
CA ILE A 78 -3.69 13.47 1.16
C ILE A 78 -3.16 13.48 -0.27
N LEU A 79 -2.57 12.36 -0.70
CA LEU A 79 -2.18 12.16 -2.09
C LEU A 79 -3.26 11.36 -2.83
N ALA A 80 -3.87 11.96 -3.84
CA ALA A 80 -4.85 11.29 -4.69
C ALA A 80 -4.19 10.79 -5.99
N VAL A 81 -4.28 9.48 -6.24
CA VAL A 81 -3.85 8.87 -7.50
C VAL A 81 -5.08 8.68 -8.40
N MET A 82 -5.15 9.44 -9.49
CA MET A 82 -6.29 9.44 -10.41
C MET A 82 -5.89 9.01 -11.82
N GLY A 83 -6.83 8.44 -12.56
CA GLY A 83 -6.60 7.91 -13.91
C GLY A 83 -7.69 6.94 -14.36
N THR A 84 -7.70 6.57 -15.63
CA THR A 84 -8.68 5.63 -16.21
C THR A 84 -8.57 4.22 -15.61
N SER A 85 -9.59 3.40 -15.78
CA SER A 85 -9.51 1.98 -15.42
C SER A 85 -8.39 1.31 -16.22
N GLY A 86 -7.54 0.52 -15.56
CA GLY A 86 -6.37 -0.11 -16.17
C GLY A 86 -5.10 0.75 -16.24
N ALA A 87 -5.11 2.00 -15.79
CA ALA A 87 -3.92 2.87 -15.76
C ALA A 87 -2.84 2.50 -14.73
N GLY A 88 -3.03 1.42 -13.95
CA GLY A 88 -2.04 0.96 -12.97
C GLY A 88 -2.14 1.58 -11.57
N LYS A 89 -3.24 2.28 -11.23
CA LYS A 89 -3.43 2.90 -9.89
C LYS A 89 -3.30 1.91 -8.73
N THR A 90 -4.08 0.82 -8.79
CA THR A 90 -4.02 -0.26 -7.78
C THR A 90 -2.64 -0.92 -7.78
N THR A 91 -2.01 -1.05 -8.96
CA THR A 91 -0.65 -1.58 -9.09
C THR A 91 0.39 -0.70 -8.38
N LEU A 92 0.25 0.63 -8.47
CA LEU A 92 1.11 1.57 -7.77
C LEU A 92 0.91 1.45 -6.25
N MET A 93 -0.34 1.39 -5.78
CA MET A 93 -0.62 1.24 -4.35
C MET A 93 -0.08 -0.09 -3.79
N ASN A 94 -0.28 -1.19 -4.50
CA ASN A 94 0.31 -2.50 -4.20
C ASN A 94 1.84 -2.44 -4.11
N ALA A 95 2.47 -1.77 -5.07
CA ALA A 95 3.93 -1.64 -5.08
C ALA A 95 4.46 -0.72 -3.97
N LEU A 96 3.67 0.25 -3.49
CA LEU A 96 4.03 1.11 -2.35
C LEU A 96 3.80 0.44 -0.99
N SER A 97 2.77 -0.39 -0.85
CA SER A 97 2.51 -1.17 0.36
C SER A 97 3.39 -2.43 0.44
N GLY A 98 3.97 -2.84 -0.68
CA GLY A 98 4.68 -4.10 -0.83
C GLY A 98 3.74 -5.28 -1.01
N HIS A 99 2.43 -5.12 -1.18
CA HIS A 99 1.53 -6.25 -1.42
C HIS A 99 1.50 -6.62 -2.90
N TYR A 100 2.14 -7.72 -3.30
CA TYR A 100 2.10 -8.24 -4.67
C TYR A 100 1.27 -9.52 -4.71
N GLY A 101 0.35 -9.62 -5.66
CA GLY A 101 -0.30 -10.89 -5.99
C GLY A 101 0.59 -11.75 -6.88
N ASP A 102 0.26 -13.03 -7.00
CA ASP A 102 1.05 -14.06 -7.71
C ASP A 102 1.38 -13.74 -9.18
N ASN A 103 0.61 -12.84 -9.80
CA ASN A 103 0.76 -12.47 -11.22
C ASN A 103 1.65 -11.25 -11.46
N LEU A 104 2.12 -10.57 -10.41
CA LEU A 104 3.00 -9.41 -10.47
C LEU A 104 4.45 -9.85 -10.29
N LEU A 105 5.32 -9.41 -11.21
CA LEU A 105 6.75 -9.51 -11.01
C LEU A 105 7.17 -8.46 -9.96
N VAL A 106 8.21 -8.79 -9.20
CA VAL A 106 8.76 -7.89 -8.17
C VAL A 106 9.11 -6.55 -8.83
N PRO A 107 8.59 -5.41 -8.34
CA PRO A 107 8.93 -4.11 -8.90
C PRO A 107 10.44 -3.88 -8.84
N SER A 108 10.97 -3.31 -9.92
CA SER A 108 12.26 -2.62 -9.85
C SER A 108 12.05 -1.16 -9.46
N GLY A 109 13.11 -0.54 -8.93
CA GLY A 109 13.09 0.82 -8.39
C GLY A 109 13.32 0.85 -6.89
N ASN A 110 13.26 2.05 -6.32
CA ASN A 110 13.55 2.26 -4.91
C ASN A 110 12.34 2.89 -4.21
N VAL A 111 12.03 2.40 -3.01
CA VAL A 111 11.07 3.01 -2.10
C VAL A 111 11.78 3.33 -0.80
N TYR A 112 11.49 4.51 -0.27
CA TYR A 112 12.12 5.05 0.92
C TYR A 112 11.05 5.39 1.96
N LEU A 113 11.32 5.03 3.21
CA LEU A 113 10.61 5.52 4.39
C LEU A 113 11.52 6.47 5.16
N ASN A 114 11.07 7.70 5.35
CA ASN A 114 11.83 8.76 6.03
C ASN A 114 13.24 8.96 5.44
N GLY A 115 13.39 8.75 4.13
CA GLY A 115 14.68 8.85 3.42
C GLY A 115 15.54 7.58 3.46
N PHE A 116 15.14 6.54 4.19
CA PHE A 116 15.87 5.28 4.24
C PHE A 116 15.31 4.29 3.23
N PRO A 117 16.14 3.64 2.39
CA PRO A 117 15.67 2.64 1.45
C PRO A 117 15.02 1.49 2.23
N THR A 118 13.86 1.05 1.77
CA THR A 118 13.04 0.06 2.49
C THR A 118 12.65 -1.09 1.57
N THR A 119 12.85 -2.31 2.04
CA THR A 119 12.40 -3.53 1.36
C THR A 119 10.90 -3.77 1.56
N ASP A 120 10.32 -4.65 0.76
CA ASP A 120 8.90 -5.00 0.88
C ASP A 120 8.54 -5.60 2.24
N THR A 121 9.44 -6.39 2.83
CA THR A 121 9.23 -7.02 4.13
C THR A 121 9.25 -6.00 5.25
N GLU A 122 10.18 -5.04 5.20
CA GLU A 122 10.24 -3.93 6.15
C GLU A 122 9.02 -3.04 6.04
N ARG A 123 8.55 -2.69 4.83
CA ARG A 123 7.33 -1.88 4.66
C ARG A 123 6.12 -2.52 5.32
N ARG A 124 5.90 -3.82 5.08
CA ARG A 124 4.80 -4.58 5.69
C ARG A 124 4.92 -4.72 7.22
N LYS A 125 6.13 -4.82 7.75
CA LYS A 125 6.38 -5.03 9.20
C LYS A 125 6.54 -3.73 9.99
N SER A 126 6.80 -2.61 9.31
CA SER A 126 7.15 -1.35 9.96
C SER A 126 6.05 -0.76 10.85
N GLY A 127 4.79 -1.15 10.64
CA GLY A 127 3.63 -0.52 11.29
C GLY A 127 3.35 0.92 10.84
N HIS A 128 4.17 1.49 9.95
CA HIS A 128 4.01 2.84 9.42
C HIS A 128 3.09 2.88 8.21
N ILE A 129 2.86 1.74 7.56
CA ILE A 129 2.01 1.59 6.38
C ILE A 129 0.86 0.64 6.73
N GLY A 130 -0.37 1.12 6.58
CA GLY A 130 -1.57 0.30 6.49
C GLY A 130 -2.02 0.19 5.04
N TYR A 131 -2.45 -0.99 4.61
CA TYR A 131 -3.01 -1.22 3.28
C TYR A 131 -4.44 -1.73 3.41
N VAL A 132 -5.37 -1.10 2.70
CA VAL A 132 -6.78 -1.50 2.63
C VAL A 132 -7.05 -1.95 1.21
N GLU A 133 -7.49 -3.20 1.06
CA GLU A 133 -7.77 -3.79 -0.24
C GLU A 133 -9.06 -3.26 -0.85
N GLN A 134 -9.20 -3.39 -2.17
CA GLN A 134 -10.39 -2.96 -2.89
C GLN A 134 -11.63 -3.81 -2.55
N GLN A 135 -11.44 -5.07 -2.17
CA GLN A 135 -12.51 -5.99 -1.78
C GLN A 135 -12.39 -6.28 -0.29
N GLU A 136 -13.46 -6.03 0.44
CA GLU A 136 -13.57 -6.42 1.85
C GLU A 136 -14.17 -7.82 1.93
N TYR A 137 -13.55 -8.68 2.75
CA TYR A 137 -14.08 -9.98 3.08
C TYR A 137 -14.72 -9.89 4.46
N PHE A 138 -16.00 -9.54 4.52
CA PHE A 138 -16.75 -9.56 5.75
C PHE A 138 -17.28 -10.96 6.04
N ILE A 139 -17.18 -11.41 7.29
CA ILE A 139 -17.80 -12.66 7.75
C ILE A 139 -19.18 -12.31 8.29
N ASP A 140 -20.21 -12.66 7.54
CA ASP A 140 -21.60 -12.22 7.76
C ASP A 140 -22.22 -12.72 9.08
N THR A 141 -21.61 -13.71 9.72
CA THR A 141 -22.10 -14.32 10.97
C THR A 141 -21.57 -13.68 12.24
N VAL A 142 -20.66 -12.70 12.14
CA VAL A 142 -19.98 -12.11 13.31
C VAL A 142 -20.48 -10.67 13.51
N SER A 143 -20.73 -10.27 14.76
CA SER A 143 -21.15 -8.90 15.05
C SER A 143 -19.99 -7.91 14.87
N LEU A 144 -20.29 -6.61 14.67
CA LEU A 144 -19.26 -5.59 14.46
C LEU A 144 -18.27 -5.48 15.63
N GLU A 145 -18.73 -5.66 16.87
CA GLU A 145 -17.87 -5.62 18.05
C GLU A 145 -16.85 -6.75 18.10
N GLU A 146 -17.17 -7.90 17.49
CA GLU A 146 -16.30 -9.07 17.45
C GLU A 146 -15.32 -9.04 16.26
N HIS A 147 -15.56 -8.17 15.27
CA HIS A 147 -14.71 -8.03 14.09
C HIS A 147 -13.58 -7.00 14.28
N LEU A 148 -13.74 -6.07 15.22
CA LEU A 148 -12.79 -4.99 15.53
C LEU A 148 -11.71 -5.42 16.54
#